data_AF-E4LLM7-F1
#
_entry.id   AF-E4LLM7-F1
#
_cell.length_a   1.000
_cell.length_b   1.000
_cell.length_c   1.000
_cell.angle_alpha   90.00
_cell.angle_beta   90.00
_cell.angle_gamma   90.00
#
_symmetry.space_group_name_H-M   'P 1'
#
loop_
_entity.id
_entity.type
_entity.pdbx_description
1 polymer ?
#
loop_
_entity_poly.entity_id
_entity_poly.type
_entity_poly.pdbx_seq_one_letter_code
_entity_poly.pdbx_strand_id
1 'polypeptide(L)'
;MILDWCKDVMHPYHIDEVYGELTDEQFDLGDMTAELAVRDATFSLHTFMEELGKLYDTARFYTALMRICEGDSDETYDMYDEDKRFPGLPYLERYKHSMRAPKNIDVSAAKGDLLKEMQIECAYMEAHPSEQPKEGDYAAEPFDDYDRLRDLLMESVPDFRLRLKLSPKTGRMTFAVDVDSVFEIAWLTLAHMMSEDPIEEHHGGSHEGLTGVMMTCRHCGDFFIRRNNRQEYCDKEKCQKARNAKNQREFRNRKRMLKAGKKMQTEENYNGKA
;
A
#
# COMPACT_ATOMS: atom_id res chain seq x y z
N MET A 1 -0.76 21.33 7.87
CA MET A 1 -1.14 20.05 8.52
C MET A 1 -2.47 19.58 7.94
N ILE A 2 -2.50 18.50 7.14
CA ILE A 2 -3.62 17.97 6.32
C ILE A 2 -4.28 18.97 5.36
N LEU A 3 -4.86 20.08 5.84
CA LEU A 3 -5.42 21.14 4.99
C LEU A 3 -4.40 21.67 3.97
N ASP A 4 -3.14 21.88 4.39
CA ASP A 4 -2.08 22.31 3.47
C ASP A 4 -1.72 21.22 2.46
N TRP A 5 -1.74 19.94 2.88
CA TRP A 5 -1.53 18.82 1.97
C TRP A 5 -2.66 18.71 0.94
N CYS A 6 -3.92 18.90 1.34
CA CYS A 6 -5.05 18.92 0.43
C CYS A 6 -4.98 20.08 -0.58
N LYS A 7 -4.45 21.23 -0.16
CA LYS A 7 -4.24 22.39 -1.04
C LYS A 7 -3.11 22.17 -2.05
N ASP A 8 -2.03 21.51 -1.63
CA ASP A 8 -0.82 21.38 -2.43
C ASP A 8 -0.75 20.07 -3.24
N VAL A 9 -1.49 19.04 -2.82
CA VAL A 9 -1.41 17.69 -3.39
C VAL A 9 -2.74 17.22 -3.97
N MET A 10 -3.72 16.89 -3.12
CA MET A 10 -4.95 16.20 -3.56
C MET A 10 -6.05 16.18 -2.48
N HIS A 11 -7.31 16.28 -2.90
CA HIS A 11 -8.47 16.00 -2.06
C HIS A 11 -8.63 14.47 -1.85
N PRO A 12 -8.82 13.96 -0.61
CA PRO A 12 -8.69 12.53 -0.32
C PRO A 12 -9.85 11.63 -0.78
N TYR A 13 -11.05 12.16 -1.01
CA TYR A 13 -12.27 11.39 -1.26
C TYR A 13 -13.01 11.90 -2.49
N HIS A 14 -13.92 11.09 -3.03
CA HIS A 14 -14.81 11.46 -4.13
C HIS A 14 -14.08 12.13 -5.29
N ILE A 15 -12.86 11.66 -5.58
CA ILE A 15 -11.90 12.38 -6.42
C ILE A 15 -12.47 12.59 -7.82
N ASP A 16 -13.07 11.56 -8.39
CA ASP A 16 -13.67 11.60 -9.73
C ASP A 16 -14.88 12.55 -9.77
N GLU A 17 -15.69 12.58 -8.71
CA GLU A 17 -16.91 13.41 -8.60
C GLU A 17 -16.54 14.88 -8.41
N VAL A 18 -15.70 15.19 -7.40
CA VAL A 18 -15.21 16.54 -7.13
C VAL A 18 -14.45 17.10 -8.33
N TYR A 19 -13.61 16.30 -8.98
CA TYR A 19 -12.92 16.73 -10.20
C TYR A 19 -13.89 16.96 -11.35
N GLY A 20 -14.88 16.07 -11.53
CA GLY A 20 -15.90 16.21 -12.58
C GLY A 20 -16.70 17.49 -12.44
N GLU A 21 -17.19 17.79 -11.24
CA GLU A 21 -17.97 19.00 -10.95
C GLU A 21 -17.14 20.28 -11.15
N LEU A 22 -15.91 20.31 -10.64
CA LEU A 22 -15.04 21.49 -10.73
C LEU A 22 -14.51 21.76 -12.15
N THR A 23 -14.61 20.79 -13.06
CA THR A 23 -14.16 20.92 -14.46
C THR A 23 -15.30 20.99 -15.46
N ASP A 24 -16.55 20.99 -15.01
CA ASP A 24 -17.71 21.21 -15.86
C ASP A 24 -17.71 22.65 -16.43
N GLU A 25 -18.02 22.78 -17.71
CA GLU A 25 -18.08 24.08 -18.40
C GLU A 25 -19.20 24.99 -17.84
N GLN A 26 -20.20 24.40 -17.17
CA GLN A 26 -21.33 25.09 -16.57
C GLN A 26 -21.13 25.44 -15.09
N PHE A 27 -20.00 25.05 -14.49
CA PHE A 27 -19.73 25.33 -13.07
C PHE A 27 -19.67 26.84 -12.81
N ASP A 28 -20.51 27.32 -11.88
CA ASP A 28 -20.56 28.72 -11.45
C ASP A 28 -20.49 28.83 -9.93
N LEU A 29 -19.55 29.66 -9.44
CA LEU A 29 -19.40 29.97 -8.02
C LEU A 29 -20.62 30.72 -7.44
N GLY A 30 -21.45 31.32 -8.30
CA GLY A 30 -22.62 32.10 -7.92
C GLY A 30 -23.92 31.32 -7.76
N ASP A 31 -23.94 30.03 -8.06
CA ASP A 31 -25.16 29.21 -8.04
C ASP A 31 -25.06 27.98 -7.11
N MET A 32 -26.12 27.16 -7.10
CA MET A 32 -26.24 25.98 -6.23
C MET A 32 -25.19 24.90 -6.52
N THR A 33 -24.53 24.89 -7.68
CA THR A 33 -23.48 23.93 -8.03
C THR A 33 -22.25 24.09 -7.15
N ALA A 34 -21.93 25.32 -6.74
CA ALA A 34 -20.85 25.59 -5.81
C ALA A 34 -21.11 25.02 -4.40
N GLU A 35 -22.36 25.08 -3.92
CA GLU A 35 -22.73 24.50 -2.62
C GLU A 35 -22.63 22.97 -2.61
N LEU A 36 -23.02 22.32 -3.72
CA LEU A 36 -22.89 20.88 -3.90
C LEU A 36 -21.42 20.46 -3.94
N ALA A 37 -20.59 21.16 -4.72
CA ALA A 37 -19.16 20.89 -4.81
C ALA A 37 -18.45 21.07 -3.44
N VAL A 38 -18.84 22.06 -2.64
CA VAL A 38 -18.31 22.23 -1.28
C VAL A 38 -18.73 21.07 -0.38
N ARG A 39 -19.97 20.61 -0.47
CA ARG A 39 -20.46 19.47 0.31
C ARG A 39 -19.65 18.22 -0.04
N ASP A 40 -19.47 17.96 -1.32
CA ASP A 40 -18.83 16.73 -1.81
C ASP A 40 -17.29 16.78 -1.63
N ALA A 41 -16.71 17.98 -1.57
CA ALA A 41 -15.31 18.21 -1.18
C ALA A 41 -15.09 18.32 0.35
N THR A 42 -16.14 18.15 1.17
CA THR A 42 -16.01 18.18 2.64
C THR A 42 -15.91 16.76 3.18
N PHE A 43 -14.97 16.52 4.09
CA PHE A 43 -14.75 15.20 4.67
C PHE A 43 -14.47 15.25 6.17
N SER A 44 -14.71 14.11 6.83
CA SER A 44 -14.44 13.92 8.24
C SER A 44 -12.94 13.74 8.50
N LEU A 45 -12.36 14.63 9.31
CA LEU A 45 -10.98 14.47 9.79
C LEU A 45 -10.79 13.17 10.57
N HIS A 46 -11.81 12.73 11.32
CA HIS A 46 -11.75 11.47 12.07
C HIS A 46 -11.57 10.28 11.11
N THR A 47 -12.41 10.20 10.07
CA THR A 47 -12.35 9.13 9.06
C THR A 47 -11.02 9.12 8.34
N PHE A 48 -10.53 10.30 7.93
CA PHE A 48 -9.21 10.44 7.32
C PHE A 48 -8.10 9.89 8.22
N MET A 49 -8.11 10.25 9.51
CA MET A 49 -7.09 9.79 10.45
C MET A 49 -7.19 8.29 10.74
N GLU A 50 -8.40 7.74 10.76
CA GLU A 50 -8.64 6.30 10.96
C GLU A 50 -8.10 5.49 9.78
N GLU A 51 -8.41 5.89 8.54
CA GLU A 51 -7.91 5.21 7.34
C GLU A 51 -6.40 5.34 7.16
N LEU A 52 -5.86 6.54 7.44
CA LEU A 52 -4.42 6.76 7.45
C LEU A 52 -3.73 5.87 8.48
N GLY A 53 -4.31 5.72 9.66
CA GLY A 53 -3.80 4.85 10.72
C GLY A 53 -3.74 3.40 10.31
N LYS A 54 -4.85 2.85 9.81
CA LYS A 54 -4.92 1.46 9.33
C LYS A 54 -3.89 1.19 8.24
N LEU A 55 -3.81 2.08 7.25
CA LEU A 55 -2.83 1.95 6.17
C LEU A 55 -1.39 2.01 6.69
N TYR A 56 -1.10 2.94 7.60
CA TYR A 56 0.22 3.09 8.22
C TYR A 56 0.61 1.83 9.02
N ASP A 57 -0.28 1.33 9.86
CA ASP A 57 -0.05 0.16 10.69
C ASP A 57 0.17 -1.09 9.82
N THR A 58 -0.65 -1.31 8.79
CA THR A 58 -0.46 -2.45 7.88
C THR A 58 0.81 -2.32 7.03
N ALA A 59 1.15 -1.13 6.52
CA ALA A 59 2.40 -0.93 5.79
C ALA A 59 3.63 -1.16 6.69
N ARG A 60 3.54 -0.74 7.95
CA ARG A 60 4.54 -1.03 8.97
C ARG A 60 4.61 -2.53 9.26
N PHE A 61 3.47 -3.23 9.32
CA PHE A 61 3.43 -4.67 9.52
C PHE A 61 4.11 -5.43 8.38
N TYR A 62 3.79 -5.07 7.13
CA TYR A 62 4.44 -5.63 5.95
C TYR A 62 5.95 -5.46 6.02
N THR A 63 6.42 -4.26 6.39
CA THR A 63 7.86 -3.98 6.54
C THR A 63 8.49 -4.78 7.67
N ALA A 64 7.82 -4.91 8.81
CA ALA A 64 8.28 -5.72 9.94
C ALA A 64 8.44 -7.19 9.54
N LEU A 65 7.45 -7.73 8.81
CA LEU A 65 7.45 -9.11 8.36
C LEU A 65 8.59 -9.39 7.38
N MET A 66 8.88 -8.46 6.47
CA MET A 66 10.07 -8.55 5.60
C MET A 66 11.37 -8.62 6.43
N ARG A 67 11.54 -7.76 7.42
CA ARG A 67 12.74 -7.76 8.28
C ARG A 67 12.89 -9.02 9.12
N ILE A 68 11.77 -9.55 9.64
CA ILE A 68 11.74 -10.86 10.32
C ILE A 68 12.26 -11.96 9.39
N CYS A 69 11.85 -11.97 8.11
CA CYS A 69 12.32 -12.94 7.12
C CYS A 69 13.80 -12.75 6.73
N GLU A 70 14.32 -11.53 6.80
CA GLU A 70 15.75 -11.23 6.58
C GLU A 70 16.64 -11.61 7.77
N GLY A 71 16.04 -11.93 8.92
CA GLY A 71 16.76 -12.18 10.17
C GLY A 71 17.22 -10.91 10.88
N ASP A 72 16.69 -9.74 10.49
CA ASP A 72 16.95 -8.42 11.07
C ASP A 72 15.77 -8.00 11.96
N SER A 73 15.42 -8.85 12.92
CA SER A 73 14.21 -8.69 13.74
C SER A 73 14.37 -7.66 14.88
N ASP A 74 15.58 -7.18 15.17
CA ASP A 74 15.86 -6.20 16.23
C ASP A 74 15.04 -4.90 16.04
N GLU A 75 14.93 -4.41 14.81
CA GLU A 75 14.16 -3.19 14.48
C GLU A 75 12.64 -3.39 14.65
N THR A 76 12.18 -4.63 14.83
CA THR A 76 10.76 -4.97 14.99
C THR A 76 10.27 -5.00 16.43
N TYR A 77 11.19 -4.99 17.40
CA TYR A 77 10.87 -5.13 18.82
C TYR A 77 9.97 -3.99 19.32
N ASP A 78 10.31 -2.72 19.08
CA ASP A 78 9.56 -1.55 19.59
C ASP A 78 8.48 -1.04 18.63
N MET A 79 7.82 -1.96 17.92
CA MET A 79 6.79 -1.59 16.94
C MET A 79 5.40 -1.35 17.50
N TYR A 80 5.17 -1.63 18.78
CA TYR A 80 3.94 -1.32 19.50
C TYR A 80 4.18 -0.29 20.60
N ASP A 81 3.30 0.71 20.70
CA ASP A 81 3.35 1.76 21.72
C ASP A 81 1.95 2.34 21.96
N GLU A 82 1.34 2.00 23.10
CA GLU A 82 -0.03 2.42 23.45
C GLU A 82 -0.20 3.93 23.57
N ASP A 83 0.88 4.66 23.84
CA ASP A 83 0.84 6.11 24.02
C ASP A 83 0.91 6.87 22.68
N LYS A 84 1.23 6.18 21.57
CA LYS A 84 1.25 6.78 20.23
C LYS A 84 -0.16 6.86 19.64
N ARG A 85 -0.34 7.87 18.77
CA ARG A 85 -1.61 8.06 18.02
C ARG A 85 -2.00 6.84 17.17
N PHE A 86 -0.99 6.14 16.65
CA PHE A 86 -1.13 4.85 15.99
C PHE A 86 -0.30 3.85 16.80
N PRO A 87 -0.96 2.96 17.56
CA PRO A 87 -0.28 2.12 18.53
C PRO A 87 0.59 1.04 17.88
N GLY A 88 0.45 0.79 16.57
CA GLY A 88 1.36 -0.08 15.82
C GLY A 88 0.95 -1.55 15.85
N LEU A 89 1.90 -2.46 16.10
CA LEU A 89 1.76 -3.90 15.83
C LEU A 89 1.60 -4.74 17.11
N PRO A 90 0.38 -4.83 17.70
CA PRO A 90 0.17 -5.57 18.94
C PRO A 90 0.46 -7.07 18.81
N TYR A 91 0.43 -7.60 17.59
CA TYR A 91 0.67 -9.02 17.30
C TYR A 91 2.08 -9.47 17.65
N LEU A 92 3.06 -8.54 17.67
CA LEU A 92 4.45 -8.85 17.99
C LEU A 92 4.71 -8.90 19.51
N GLU A 93 3.87 -8.26 20.33
CA GLU A 93 4.04 -8.24 21.80
C GLU A 93 4.03 -9.63 22.42
N ARG A 94 3.27 -10.55 21.84
CA ARG A 94 3.17 -11.93 22.33
C ARG A 94 4.49 -12.69 22.29
N TYR A 95 5.43 -12.28 21.45
CA TYR A 95 6.73 -12.93 21.30
C TYR A 95 7.78 -12.36 22.25
N LYS A 96 7.54 -11.18 22.84
CA LYS A 96 8.45 -10.58 23.82
C LYS A 96 8.42 -11.29 25.16
N HIS A 97 7.33 -11.98 25.45
CA HIS A 97 7.10 -12.65 26.71
C HIS A 97 7.15 -14.15 26.52
N SER A 98 7.88 -14.85 27.39
CA SER A 98 7.90 -16.31 27.37
C SER A 98 6.49 -16.82 27.67
N MET A 99 5.80 -17.34 26.65
CA MET A 99 4.53 -18.02 26.86
C MET A 99 4.82 -19.29 27.66
N ARG A 100 4.23 -19.38 28.86
CA ARG A 100 4.38 -20.54 29.75
C ARG A 100 3.76 -21.76 29.05
N ALA A 101 4.58 -22.75 28.68
CA ALA A 101 4.05 -24.08 28.48
C ALA A 101 3.56 -24.59 29.85
N PRO A 102 2.29 -24.98 30.03
CA PRO A 102 1.86 -25.57 31.28
C PRO A 102 2.67 -26.84 31.49
N LYS A 103 3.56 -26.82 32.49
CA LYS A 103 4.12 -28.06 33.02
C LYS A 103 2.95 -28.88 33.57
N ASN A 104 3.09 -30.20 33.60
CA ASN A 104 2.13 -31.08 34.28
C ASN A 104 2.17 -30.78 35.80
N ILE A 105 1.46 -29.74 36.22
CA ILE A 105 1.30 -29.34 37.62
C ILE A 105 0.36 -30.37 38.25
N ASP A 106 0.80 -30.98 39.35
CA ASP A 106 -0.04 -31.92 40.08
C ASP A 106 -1.16 -31.17 40.81
N VAL A 107 -2.34 -31.15 40.20
CA VAL A 107 -3.55 -30.56 40.77
C VAL A 107 -4.43 -31.58 41.50
N SER A 108 -3.93 -32.81 41.74
CA SER A 108 -4.71 -33.89 42.37
C SER A 108 -5.28 -33.52 43.75
N ALA A 109 -4.62 -32.60 44.46
CA ALA A 109 -5.08 -32.04 45.73
C ALA A 109 -6.41 -31.28 45.62
N ALA A 110 -6.76 -30.75 44.45
CA ALA A 110 -8.01 -30.05 44.20
C ALA A 110 -9.21 -31.00 44.01
N LYS A 111 -8.97 -32.29 43.74
CA LYS A 111 -10.02 -33.32 43.58
C LYS A 111 -11.12 -32.94 42.57
N GLY A 112 -10.76 -32.28 41.47
CA GLY A 112 -11.70 -31.86 40.42
C GLY A 112 -12.41 -30.53 40.70
N ASP A 113 -12.01 -29.77 41.72
CA ASP A 113 -12.50 -28.42 41.99
C ASP A 113 -11.70 -27.39 41.18
N LEU A 114 -12.28 -26.92 40.08
CA LEU A 114 -11.63 -26.01 39.12
C LEU A 114 -11.00 -24.77 39.77
N LEU A 115 -11.66 -24.16 40.77
CA LEU A 115 -11.13 -22.95 41.41
C LEU A 115 -9.86 -23.27 42.22
N LYS A 116 -9.82 -24.44 42.86
CA LYS A 116 -8.62 -24.90 43.57
C LYS A 116 -7.51 -25.32 42.63
N GLU A 117 -7.84 -25.93 41.50
CA GLU A 117 -6.86 -26.25 40.44
C GLU A 117 -6.18 -24.95 39.97
N MET A 118 -6.97 -23.93 39.63
CA MET A 118 -6.44 -22.61 39.25
C MET A 118 -5.59 -21.95 40.35
N GLN A 119 -5.99 -22.08 41.62
CA GLN A 119 -5.21 -21.54 42.75
C GLN A 119 -3.86 -22.26 42.93
N ILE A 120 -3.83 -23.59 42.76
CA ILE A 120 -2.60 -24.39 42.82
C ILE A 120 -1.66 -23.99 41.67
N GLU A 121 -2.20 -23.83 40.47
CA GLU A 121 -1.45 -23.36 39.32
C GLU A 121 -0.88 -21.95 39.55
N CYS A 122 -1.69 -21.01 40.05
CA CYS A 122 -1.24 -19.66 40.39
C CYS A 122 -0.09 -19.67 41.41
N ALA A 123 -0.24 -20.41 42.52
CA ALA A 123 0.79 -20.51 43.54
C ALA A 123 2.09 -21.15 43.01
N TYR A 124 1.97 -22.17 42.16
CA TYR A 124 3.11 -22.79 41.49
C TYR A 124 3.84 -21.81 40.56
N MET A 125 3.09 -21.01 39.81
CA MET A 125 3.59 -19.99 38.89
C MET A 125 4.30 -18.82 39.62
N GLU A 126 3.84 -18.44 40.81
CA GLU A 126 4.51 -17.45 41.66
C GLU A 126 5.83 -17.98 42.23
N ALA A 127 5.86 -19.26 42.62
CA ALA A 127 7.06 -19.90 43.17
C ALA A 127 8.13 -20.23 42.12
N HIS A 128 7.76 -20.31 40.84
CA HIS A 128 8.65 -20.65 39.73
C HIS A 128 8.55 -19.60 38.61
N PRO A 129 9.07 -18.39 38.83
CA PRO A 129 9.07 -17.35 37.81
C PRO A 129 9.84 -17.85 36.58
N SER A 130 9.25 -17.66 35.40
CA SER A 130 9.91 -17.95 34.13
C SER A 130 11.04 -16.94 33.91
N GLU A 131 12.22 -17.41 33.53
CA GLU A 131 13.27 -16.52 33.04
C GLU A 131 12.74 -15.79 31.81
N GLN A 132 12.59 -14.47 31.94
CA GLN A 132 12.22 -13.61 30.82
C GLN A 132 13.46 -13.35 29.97
N PRO A 133 13.30 -13.18 28.65
CA PRO A 133 14.40 -12.71 27.82
C PRO A 133 14.88 -11.33 28.28
N LYS A 134 16.06 -10.93 27.83
CA LYS A 134 16.52 -9.56 28.07
C LYS A 134 15.64 -8.58 27.30
N GLU A 135 15.57 -7.36 27.79
CA GLU A 135 14.93 -6.27 27.05
C GLU A 135 15.62 -6.11 25.68
N GLY A 136 14.83 -6.07 24.61
CA GLY A 136 15.29 -6.09 23.22
C GLY A 136 15.30 -7.47 22.57
N ASP A 137 15.28 -8.55 23.35
CA ASP A 137 15.27 -9.92 22.82
C ASP A 137 13.85 -10.51 22.84
N TYR A 138 13.46 -11.19 21.76
CA TYR A 138 12.23 -11.98 21.76
C TYR A 138 12.38 -13.26 22.61
N ALA A 139 11.32 -13.62 23.34
CA ALA A 139 11.24 -14.86 24.10
C ALA A 139 10.99 -16.09 23.19
N ALA A 140 10.34 -15.86 22.06
CA ALA A 140 10.09 -16.84 21.01
C ALA A 140 10.29 -16.16 19.66
N GLU A 141 10.96 -16.83 18.72
CA GLU A 141 11.25 -16.23 17.41
C GLU A 141 9.96 -15.95 16.64
N PRO A 142 9.65 -14.68 16.28
CA PRO A 142 8.44 -14.36 15.52
C PRO A 142 8.35 -15.11 14.19
N PHE A 143 9.51 -15.40 13.59
CA PHE A 143 9.66 -16.16 12.37
C PHE A 143 9.08 -17.59 12.45
N ASP A 144 9.13 -18.23 13.63
CA ASP A 144 8.57 -19.58 13.81
C ASP A 144 7.05 -19.62 13.62
N ASP A 145 6.37 -18.48 13.69
CA ASP A 145 4.93 -18.31 13.49
C ASP A 145 4.65 -17.38 12.28
N TYR A 146 5.56 -17.41 11.28
CA TYR A 146 5.51 -16.61 10.06
C TYR A 146 4.19 -16.77 9.29
N ASP A 147 3.73 -18.01 9.08
CA ASP A 147 2.49 -18.27 8.35
C ASP A 147 1.30 -17.53 8.98
N ARG A 148 1.21 -17.52 10.31
CA ARG A 148 0.15 -16.80 11.03
C ARG A 148 0.31 -15.29 10.91
N LEU A 149 1.53 -14.77 10.98
CA LEU A 149 1.80 -13.34 10.80
C LEU A 149 1.45 -12.89 9.38
N ARG A 150 1.77 -13.70 8.37
CA ARG A 150 1.38 -13.47 6.98
C ARG A 150 -0.14 -13.46 6.83
N ASP A 151 -0.84 -14.42 7.43
CA ASP A 151 -2.29 -14.50 7.34
C ASP A 151 -2.95 -13.28 8.02
N LEU A 152 -2.48 -12.86 9.18
CA LEU A 152 -2.91 -11.62 9.85
C LEU A 152 -2.67 -10.38 8.98
N LEU A 153 -1.53 -10.32 8.29
CA LEU A 153 -1.23 -9.23 7.37
C LEU A 153 -2.22 -9.21 6.21
N MET A 154 -2.53 -10.38 5.63
CA MET A 154 -3.52 -10.50 4.55
C MET A 154 -4.92 -10.09 5.01
N GLU A 155 -5.33 -10.49 6.21
CA GLU A 155 -6.62 -10.12 6.81
C GLU A 155 -6.75 -8.62 7.07
N SER A 156 -5.63 -7.89 7.20
CA SER A 156 -5.65 -6.44 7.43
C SER A 156 -5.91 -5.61 6.16
N VAL A 157 -5.76 -6.21 4.97
CA VAL A 157 -6.00 -5.53 3.68
C VAL A 157 -7.51 -5.48 3.42
N PRO A 158 -8.09 -4.30 3.10
CA PRO A 158 -9.51 -4.19 2.84
C PRO A 158 -9.92 -4.84 1.52
N ASP A 159 -11.19 -5.24 1.43
CA ASP A 159 -11.80 -5.72 0.19
C ASP A 159 -11.95 -4.60 -0.85
N PHE A 160 -11.70 -4.91 -2.12
CA PHE A 160 -11.86 -3.98 -3.24
C PHE A 160 -13.04 -4.37 -4.13
N ARG A 161 -13.86 -3.37 -4.48
CA ARG A 161 -14.94 -3.57 -5.44
C ARG A 161 -14.37 -3.49 -6.86
N LEU A 162 -14.67 -4.47 -7.70
CA LEU A 162 -14.35 -4.43 -9.14
C LEU A 162 -15.53 -3.90 -9.95
N ARG A 163 -15.28 -2.96 -10.87
CA ARG A 163 -16.27 -2.44 -11.81
C ARG A 163 -15.77 -2.56 -13.26
N LEU A 164 -16.70 -2.70 -14.20
CA LEU A 164 -16.40 -2.63 -15.62
C LEU A 164 -16.35 -1.17 -16.03
N LYS A 165 -15.16 -0.64 -16.34
CA LYS A 165 -14.93 0.77 -16.72
C LYS A 165 -14.60 0.88 -18.21
N LEU A 166 -15.04 1.96 -18.86
CA LEU A 166 -14.68 2.28 -20.24
C LEU A 166 -13.42 3.16 -20.24
N SER A 167 -12.34 2.70 -20.88
CA SER A 167 -11.12 3.51 -21.00
C SER A 167 -11.33 4.64 -22.00
N PRO A 168 -11.29 5.93 -21.60
CA PRO A 168 -11.49 7.04 -22.53
C PRO A 168 -10.39 7.09 -23.61
N LYS A 169 -9.19 6.62 -23.27
CA LYS A 169 -8.02 6.62 -24.16
C LYS A 169 -8.06 5.54 -25.24
N THR A 170 -8.72 4.41 -24.98
CA THR A 170 -8.71 3.25 -25.90
C THR A 170 -10.10 2.84 -26.39
N GLY A 171 -11.17 3.34 -25.78
CA GLY A 171 -12.56 2.96 -26.07
C GLY A 171 -12.91 1.52 -25.68
N ARG A 172 -12.06 0.84 -24.91
CA ARG A 172 -12.26 -0.56 -24.49
C ARG A 172 -12.85 -0.62 -23.09
N MET A 173 -13.76 -1.57 -22.88
CA MET A 173 -14.26 -1.93 -21.57
C MET A 173 -13.24 -2.84 -20.87
N THR A 174 -12.85 -2.49 -19.64
CA THR A 174 -11.88 -3.24 -18.83
C THR A 174 -12.41 -3.36 -17.41
N PHE A 175 -12.22 -4.52 -16.78
CA PHE A 175 -12.39 -4.62 -15.33
C PHE A 175 -11.31 -3.77 -14.67
N ALA A 176 -11.72 -2.90 -13.76
CA ALA A 176 -10.85 -2.05 -12.98
C ALA A 176 -11.37 -2.00 -11.55
N VAL A 177 -10.44 -1.82 -10.61
CA VAL A 177 -10.81 -1.53 -9.23
C VAL A 177 -11.59 -0.23 -9.21
N ASP A 178 -12.67 -0.28 -8.45
CA ASP A 178 -13.41 0.88 -8.10
C ASP A 178 -12.68 1.65 -7.02
N VAL A 179 -12.33 2.88 -7.33
CA VAL A 179 -11.51 3.72 -6.49
C VAL A 179 -12.23 5.03 -6.37
N ASP A 180 -12.47 5.45 -5.15
CA ASP A 180 -13.14 6.68 -4.76
C ASP A 180 -12.27 7.51 -3.81
N SER A 181 -11.25 6.92 -3.19
CA SER A 181 -10.35 7.61 -2.27
C SER A 181 -8.87 7.39 -2.56
N VAL A 182 -8.04 8.32 -2.09
CA VAL A 182 -6.57 8.17 -2.10
C VAL A 182 -6.11 6.99 -1.26
N PHE A 183 -6.87 6.63 -0.23
CA PHE A 183 -6.58 5.49 0.63
C PHE A 183 -6.80 4.19 -0.11
N GLU A 184 -7.86 4.06 -0.91
CA GLU A 184 -8.08 2.88 -1.76
C GLU A 184 -6.97 2.73 -2.82
N ILE A 185 -6.47 3.84 -3.39
CA ILE A 185 -5.29 3.81 -4.28
C ILE A 185 -4.08 3.28 -3.53
N ALA A 186 -3.83 3.80 -2.31
CA ALA A 186 -2.67 3.40 -1.52
C ALA A 186 -2.76 1.94 -1.07
N TRP A 187 -3.94 1.50 -0.63
CA TRP A 187 -4.22 0.10 -0.31
C TRP A 187 -4.04 -0.82 -1.51
N LEU A 188 -4.54 -0.43 -2.68
CA LEU A 188 -4.35 -1.20 -3.91
C LEU A 188 -2.86 -1.28 -4.27
N THR A 189 -2.11 -0.20 -4.07
CA THR A 189 -0.67 -0.17 -4.28
C THR A 189 0.05 -1.12 -3.32
N LEU A 190 -0.29 -1.09 -2.04
CA LEU A 190 0.29 -1.97 -1.03
C LEU A 190 -0.05 -3.45 -1.30
N ALA A 191 -1.31 -3.76 -1.61
CA ALA A 191 -1.74 -5.10 -1.98
C ALA A 191 -1.00 -5.61 -3.23
N HIS A 192 -0.80 -4.74 -4.22
CA HIS A 192 0.02 -5.08 -5.39
C HIS A 192 1.47 -5.37 -5.02
N MET A 193 2.10 -4.57 -4.16
CA MET A 193 3.46 -4.83 -3.66
C MET A 193 3.54 -6.21 -3.00
N MET A 194 2.62 -6.51 -2.09
CA MET A 194 2.55 -7.80 -1.39
C MET A 194 2.37 -8.98 -2.35
N SER A 195 1.62 -8.80 -3.45
CA SER A 195 1.34 -9.86 -4.42
C SER A 195 2.46 -10.12 -5.42
N GLU A 196 3.20 -9.08 -5.81
CA GLU A 196 4.23 -9.16 -6.86
C GLU A 196 5.65 -9.31 -6.30
N ASP A 197 5.88 -8.87 -5.06
CA ASP A 197 7.13 -9.05 -4.31
C ASP A 197 6.86 -9.94 -3.09
N PRO A 198 6.78 -11.27 -3.30
CA PRO A 198 6.47 -12.20 -2.23
C PRO A 198 7.57 -12.12 -1.17
N ILE A 199 7.17 -12.07 0.09
CA ILE A 199 8.09 -12.19 1.22
C ILE A 199 8.60 -13.64 1.21
N GLU A 200 9.79 -13.86 0.65
CA GLU A 200 10.42 -15.18 0.54
C GLU A 200 11.56 -15.30 1.56
N GLU A 201 11.65 -16.49 2.17
CA GLU A 201 12.83 -16.88 2.93
C GLU A 201 14.03 -16.91 1.96
N HIS A 202 15.04 -16.09 2.23
CA HIS A 202 16.26 -15.93 1.42
C HIS A 202 16.15 -15.01 0.18
N HIS A 203 15.55 -13.82 0.33
CA HIS A 203 15.93 -12.70 -0.55
C HIS A 203 17.40 -12.34 -0.33
N GLY A 204 18.29 -12.97 -1.10
CA GLY A 204 19.74 -12.71 -1.13
C GLY A 204 20.10 -11.37 -1.78
N GLY A 205 19.36 -10.31 -1.49
CA GLY A 205 19.56 -8.97 -2.02
C GLY A 205 19.34 -7.94 -0.93
N SER A 206 20.34 -7.13 -0.65
CA SER A 206 20.21 -5.97 0.24
C SER A 206 19.08 -5.05 -0.27
N HIS A 207 18.08 -4.75 0.56
CA HIS A 207 17.09 -3.69 0.29
C HIS A 207 17.72 -2.27 0.29
N GLU A 208 19.04 -2.16 0.51
CA GLU A 208 19.85 -0.96 0.25
C GLU A 208 19.70 -0.52 -1.22
N GLY A 209 18.69 0.32 -1.48
CA GLY A 209 18.45 0.88 -2.81
C GLY A 209 17.00 1.16 -3.17
N LEU A 210 16.01 0.78 -2.34
CA LEU A 210 14.60 1.13 -2.56
C LEU A 210 14.26 2.60 -2.26
N THR A 211 15.22 3.52 -2.33
CA THR A 211 14.97 4.95 -2.28
C THR A 211 14.57 5.47 -3.67
N GLY A 212 13.28 5.77 -3.86
CA GLY A 212 12.75 6.43 -5.06
C GLY A 212 11.25 6.22 -5.26
N VAL A 213 10.67 6.81 -6.31
CA VAL A 213 9.25 6.61 -6.64
C VAL A 213 9.08 5.24 -7.27
N MET A 214 8.41 4.34 -6.56
CA MET A 214 8.04 3.04 -7.11
C MET A 214 6.98 3.22 -8.19
N MET A 215 7.19 2.60 -9.36
CA MET A 215 6.31 2.71 -10.53
C MET A 215 6.09 1.34 -11.13
N THR A 216 4.91 1.11 -11.73
CA THR A 216 4.64 -0.09 -12.53
C THR A 216 5.19 0.08 -13.94
N CYS A 217 5.81 -0.97 -14.47
CA CYS A 217 6.31 -0.97 -15.84
C CYS A 217 5.14 -1.03 -16.82
N ARG A 218 5.07 -0.04 -17.73
CA ARG A 218 4.00 0.06 -18.73
C ARG A 218 3.95 -1.10 -19.75
N HIS A 219 4.95 -1.98 -19.76
CA HIS A 219 4.98 -3.15 -20.63
C HIS A 219 4.65 -4.46 -19.91
N CYS A 220 5.33 -4.74 -18.78
CA CYS A 220 5.18 -6.03 -18.10
C CYS A 220 4.30 -5.99 -16.86
N GLY A 221 3.98 -4.82 -16.31
CA GLY A 221 3.27 -4.70 -15.02
C GLY A 221 4.23 -4.51 -13.86
N ASP A 222 5.33 -5.28 -13.82
CA ASP A 222 6.25 -5.33 -12.67
C ASP A 222 6.69 -3.96 -12.15
N PHE A 223 6.81 -3.86 -10.82
CA PHE A 223 7.37 -2.69 -10.14
C PHE A 223 8.85 -2.49 -10.41
N PHE A 224 9.24 -1.22 -10.46
CA PHE A 224 10.63 -0.81 -10.44
C PHE A 224 10.76 0.56 -9.77
N ILE A 225 11.90 0.79 -9.12
CA ILE A 225 12.21 2.11 -8.59
C ILE A 225 12.63 3.02 -9.74
N ARG A 226 11.89 4.10 -9.94
CA ARG A 226 12.16 5.08 -10.97
C ARG A 226 13.45 5.84 -10.64
N ARG A 227 14.41 5.79 -11.57
CA ARG A 227 15.69 6.53 -11.49
C ARG A 227 15.61 7.94 -12.09
N ASN A 228 14.57 8.23 -12.89
CA ASN A 228 14.41 9.50 -13.59
C ASN A 228 12.93 9.85 -13.75
N ASN A 229 12.53 11.09 -13.42
CA ASN A 229 11.61 11.95 -14.22
C ASN A 229 10.58 11.26 -15.14
N ARG A 230 11.12 10.66 -16.20
CA ARG A 230 10.40 10.21 -17.41
C ARG A 230 10.45 8.70 -17.62
N GLN A 231 10.93 7.93 -16.65
CA GLN A 231 11.04 6.48 -16.78
C GLN A 231 9.66 5.82 -16.60
N GLU A 232 9.14 5.23 -17.68
CA GLU A 232 7.85 4.51 -17.71
C GLU A 232 8.01 2.98 -17.83
N TYR A 233 9.23 2.47 -17.99
CA TYR A 233 9.51 1.06 -18.27
C TYR A 233 10.68 0.56 -17.40
N CYS A 234 10.57 -0.67 -16.89
CA CYS A 234 11.64 -1.34 -16.15
C CYS A 234 12.81 -1.75 -17.05
N ASP A 235 13.95 -2.08 -16.45
CA ASP A 235 15.20 -2.36 -17.16
C ASP A 235 15.26 -3.75 -17.81
N LYS A 236 14.21 -4.58 -17.67
CA LYS A 236 14.10 -5.88 -18.34
C LYS A 236 14.21 -5.70 -19.87
N GLU A 237 15.03 -6.53 -20.51
CA GLU A 237 15.36 -6.40 -21.94
C GLU A 237 14.11 -6.39 -22.85
N LYS A 238 13.12 -7.23 -22.52
CA LYS A 238 11.83 -7.29 -23.23
C LYS A 238 11.08 -5.95 -23.17
N CYS A 239 11.08 -5.29 -22.01
CA CYS A 239 10.39 -4.02 -21.77
C CYS A 239 11.10 -2.85 -22.47
N GLN A 240 12.43 -2.84 -22.46
CA GLN A 240 13.22 -1.84 -23.19
C GLN A 240 13.07 -1.99 -24.71
N LYS A 241 12.99 -3.22 -25.24
CA LYS A 241 12.66 -3.47 -26.66
C LYS A 241 11.29 -2.91 -27.04
N ALA A 242 10.28 -3.14 -26.20
CA ALA A 242 8.93 -2.61 -26.43
C ALA A 242 8.89 -1.07 -26.39
N ARG A 243 9.59 -0.45 -25.43
CA ARG A 243 9.78 1.00 -25.37
C ARG A 243 10.41 1.55 -26.65
N ASN A 244 11.50 0.94 -27.13
CA ASN A 244 12.18 1.37 -28.35
C ASN A 244 11.29 1.23 -29.59
N ALA A 245 10.52 0.14 -29.69
CA ALA A 245 9.57 -0.06 -30.78
C ALA A 245 8.46 1.01 -30.78
N LYS A 246 7.94 1.38 -29.60
CA LYS A 246 6.96 2.48 -29.44
C LYS A 246 7.57 3.81 -29.88
N ASN A 247 8.74 4.17 -29.36
CA ASN A 247 9.45 5.41 -29.71
C ASN A 247 9.70 5.53 -31.22
N GLN A 248 10.11 4.43 -31.86
CA GLN A 248 10.34 4.39 -33.30
C GLN A 248 9.04 4.56 -34.10
N ARG A 249 7.92 4.01 -33.62
CA ARG A 249 6.59 4.21 -34.23
C ARG A 249 6.15 5.66 -34.14
N GLU A 250 6.26 6.27 -32.96
CA GLU A 250 5.91 7.68 -32.75
C GLU A 250 6.79 8.62 -33.60
N PHE A 251 8.10 8.34 -33.68
CA PHE A 251 9.00 9.10 -34.53
C PHE A 251 8.60 9.02 -36.01
N ARG A 252 8.27 7.82 -36.52
CA ARG A 252 7.78 7.63 -37.89
C ARG A 252 6.47 8.37 -38.12
N ASN A 253 5.55 8.35 -37.16
CA ASN A 253 4.29 9.10 -37.24
C ASN A 253 4.53 10.62 -37.27
N ARG A 254 5.39 11.16 -36.39
CA ARG A 254 5.77 12.58 -36.42
C ARG A 254 6.36 13.00 -37.77
N LYS A 255 7.25 12.18 -38.35
CA LYS A 255 7.80 12.44 -39.69
C LYS A 255 6.72 12.40 -40.79
N ARG A 256 5.74 11.50 -40.71
CA ARG A 256 4.62 11.44 -41.66
C ARG A 256 3.73 12.69 -41.55
N MET A 257 3.38 13.08 -40.33
CA MET A 257 2.58 14.29 -40.07
C MET A 257 3.28 15.56 -40.55
N LEU A 258 4.59 15.72 -40.30
CA LEU A 258 5.37 16.86 -40.79
C LEU A 258 5.43 16.91 -42.33
N LYS A 259 5.54 15.76 -42.99
CA LYS A 259 5.50 15.69 -44.46
C LYS A 259 4.11 16.01 -45.02
N ALA A 260 3.05 15.55 -44.35
CA ALA A 260 1.68 15.84 -44.74
C ALA A 260 1.35 17.34 -44.57
N GLY A 261 1.72 17.94 -43.43
CA GLY A 261 1.53 19.37 -43.17
C GLY A 261 2.31 20.26 -44.15
N LYS A 262 3.55 19.87 -44.52
CA LYS A 262 4.31 20.58 -45.57
C LYS A 262 3.63 20.48 -46.94
N LYS A 263 3.09 19.32 -47.34
CA LYS A 263 2.35 19.16 -48.59
C LYS A 263 1.11 20.05 -48.64
N MET A 264 0.31 20.08 -47.58
CA MET A 264 -0.88 20.94 -47.49
C MET A 264 -0.51 22.43 -47.59
N GLN A 265 0.57 22.88 -46.92
CA GLN A 265 1.07 24.26 -47.05
C GLN A 265 1.62 24.58 -48.46
N THR A 266 2.10 23.58 -49.21
CA THR A 266 2.58 23.80 -50.58
C THR A 266 1.39 23.89 -51.55
N GLU A 267 0.34 23.11 -51.33
CA GLU A 267 -0.90 23.10 -52.13
C GLU A 267 -1.74 24.37 -51.89
N GLU A 268 -1.84 24.86 -50.65
CA GLU A 268 -2.47 26.16 -50.34
C GLU A 268 -1.73 27.34 -50.98
N ASN A 269 -0.39 27.33 -50.95
CA ASN A 269 0.43 28.37 -51.61
C ASN A 269 0.36 28.33 -53.14
N TYR A 270 0.00 27.18 -53.72
CA TYR A 270 -0.18 27.03 -55.17
C TYR A 270 -1.58 27.49 -55.62
N ASN A 271 -2.61 27.26 -54.81
CA ASN A 271 -3.99 27.68 -55.09
C ASN A 271 -4.31 29.14 -54.72
N GLY A 272 -3.47 29.81 -53.91
CA GLY A 272 -3.62 31.23 -53.55
C GLY A 272 -2.99 32.24 -54.52
N LYS A 273 -2.52 31.80 -55.71
CA LYS A 273 -1.87 32.65 -56.74
C LYS A 273 -2.66 32.72 -58.06
N ALA A 274 -3.97 32.51 -58.02
CA ALA A 274 -4.88 32.73 -59.15
C ALA A 274 -5.59 34.08 -59.04
#